data_AF-A0A946H384-F1
#
_entry.id   AF-A0A946H384-F1
#
_cell.length_a   1.000
_cell.length_b   1.000
_cell.length_c   1.000
_cell.angle_alpha   90.00
_cell.angle_beta   90.00
_cell.angle_gamma   90.00
#
_symmetry.space_group_name_H-M   'P 1'
#
loop_
_entity.id
_entity.type
_entity.pdbx_description
1 polymer ?
#
loop_
_entity_poly.entity_id
_entity_poly.type
_entity_poly.pdbx_seq_one_letter_code
_entity_poly.pdbx_strand_id
1 'polypeptide(L)'
;PGADDPGIFERIVVASEPDRSLVDEGLRALDDLSHALYGERFAMLDEDDKVATAERFAQTRVPHVSGIVRVTAQCYYSDERVMAALGMENRAPFPMGYTVEQGDWSLLDPVKKRTKFYRKA
;
A
#
# COMPACT_ATOMS: atom_id res chain seq x y z
N PRO A 1 -16.27 -0.73 4.27
CA PRO A 1 -15.62 -0.27 5.53
C PRO A 1 -14.36 0.51 5.16
N GLY A 2 -13.94 1.49 5.95
CA GLY A 2 -12.64 2.14 5.80
C GLY A 2 -11.52 1.37 6.52
N ALA A 3 -10.27 1.80 6.39
CA ALA A 3 -9.15 1.22 7.12
C ALA A 3 -9.23 1.47 8.65
N ASP A 4 -10.06 2.43 9.05
CA ASP A 4 -10.45 2.76 10.42
C ASP A 4 -11.57 1.88 10.99
N ASP A 5 -12.15 0.97 10.19
CA ASP A 5 -13.07 -0.06 10.69
C ASP A 5 -12.39 -0.87 11.81
N PRO A 6 -13.04 -1.07 12.97
CA PRO A 6 -12.39 -1.67 14.14
C PRO A 6 -11.71 -3.01 13.86
N GLY A 7 -12.34 -3.88 13.06
CA GLY A 7 -11.77 -5.19 12.74
C GLY A 7 -10.59 -5.10 11.77
N ILE A 8 -10.60 -4.14 10.85
CA ILE A 8 -9.47 -3.90 9.94
C ILE A 8 -8.31 -3.27 10.71
N PHE A 9 -8.60 -2.26 11.53
CA PHE A 9 -7.60 -1.57 12.34
C PHE A 9 -6.91 -2.50 13.34
N GLU A 10 -7.64 -3.37 14.02
CA GLU A 10 -7.05 -4.39 14.91
C GLU A 10 -6.05 -5.27 14.17
N ARG A 11 -6.39 -5.72 12.94
CA ARG A 11 -5.46 -6.50 12.12
C ARG A 11 -4.23 -5.68 11.71
N ILE A 12 -4.37 -4.39 11.40
CA ILE A 12 -3.25 -3.51 11.09
C ILE A 12 -2.29 -3.45 12.28
N VAL A 13 -2.80 -3.24 13.49
CA VAL A 13 -1.99 -3.21 14.71
C VAL A 13 -1.25 -4.52 14.92
N VAL A 14 -1.94 -5.67 14.83
CA VAL A 14 -1.33 -7.00 14.99
C VAL A 14 -0.28 -7.27 13.91
N ALA A 15 -0.57 -6.96 12.65
CA ALA A 15 0.35 -7.17 11.53
C ALA A 15 1.58 -6.25 11.56
N SER A 16 1.52 -5.16 12.33
CA SER A 16 2.62 -4.22 12.48
C SER A 16 3.63 -4.63 13.56
N GLU A 17 3.32 -5.61 14.42
CA GLU A 17 4.21 -6.06 15.51
C GLU A 17 5.63 -6.43 15.05
N PRO A 18 5.85 -7.16 13.93
CA PRO A 18 7.20 -7.46 13.46
C PRO A 18 8.02 -6.22 13.10
N ASP A 19 7.35 -5.15 12.65
CA ASP A 19 7.94 -3.89 12.22
C ASP A 19 7.72 -2.77 13.25
N ARG A 20 7.41 -3.12 14.52
CA ARG A 20 6.96 -2.17 15.55
C ARG A 20 7.91 -1.00 15.75
N SER A 21 9.23 -1.23 15.77
CA SER A 21 10.21 -0.15 15.94
C SER A 21 10.13 0.87 14.80
N LEU A 22 10.01 0.40 13.56
CA LEU A 22 9.90 1.26 12.38
C LEU A 22 8.60 2.08 12.40
N VAL A 23 7.50 1.48 12.86
CA VAL A 23 6.20 2.14 13.01
C VAL A 23 6.25 3.18 14.14
N ASP A 24 6.75 2.83 15.32
CA ASP A 24 6.89 3.74 16.45
C ASP A 24 7.78 4.94 16.11
N GLU A 25 8.92 4.70 15.44
CA GLU A 25 9.80 5.76 14.94
C GLU A 25 9.11 6.65 13.90
N GLY A 26 8.34 6.05 12.99
CA GLY A 26 7.56 6.77 11.99
C GLY A 26 6.50 7.68 12.60
N LEU A 27 5.73 7.17 13.56
CA LEU A 27 4.70 7.93 14.27
C LEU A 27 5.30 9.08 15.09
N ARG A 28 6.43 8.85 15.77
CA ARG A 28 7.16 9.93 16.46
C ARG A 28 7.65 11.00 15.48
N ALA A 29 8.23 10.60 14.36
CA ALA A 29 8.69 11.54 13.36
C ALA A 29 7.56 12.35 12.71
N LEU A 30 6.35 11.78 12.60
CA LEU A 30 5.15 12.48 12.16
C LEU A 30 4.69 13.53 13.20
N ASP A 31 4.66 13.15 14.48
CA ASP A 31 4.34 14.07 15.57
C ASP A 31 5.38 15.20 15.69
N ASP A 32 6.67 14.91 15.56
CA ASP A 32 7.75 15.90 15.58
C ASP A 32 7.59 16.90 14.42
N LEU A 33 7.23 16.41 13.22
CA LEU A 33 6.97 17.26 12.06
C LEU A 33 5.74 18.15 12.29
N SER A 34 4.66 17.59 12.81
CA SER A 34 3.46 18.34 13.18
C SER A 34 3.78 19.44 14.20
N HIS A 35 4.53 19.10 15.24
CA HIS A 35 4.91 20.05 16.28
C HIS A 35 5.82 21.17 15.73
N ALA A 36 6.72 20.85 14.81
CA ALA A 36 7.58 21.84 14.15
C ALA A 36 6.81 22.80 13.23
N LEU A 37 5.73 22.34 12.59
CA LEU A 37 4.94 23.15 11.66
C LEU A 37 3.85 23.98 12.36
N TYR A 38 3.18 23.40 13.37
CA TYR A 38 1.95 23.94 13.95
C TYR A 38 1.99 24.07 15.48
N GLY A 39 3.04 23.56 16.15
CA GLY A 39 3.13 23.58 17.62
C GLY A 39 2.23 22.55 18.31
N GLU A 40 1.58 21.66 17.56
CA GLU A 40 0.63 20.66 18.08
C GLU A 40 0.96 19.24 17.60
N ARG A 41 0.40 18.24 18.29
CA ARG A 41 0.51 16.83 17.88
C ARG A 41 -0.34 16.58 16.65
N PHE A 42 0.08 15.64 15.79
CA PHE A 42 -0.61 15.36 14.53
C PHE A 42 -2.09 15.02 14.72
N ALA A 43 -2.41 14.27 15.79
CA ALA A 43 -3.79 13.87 16.10
C ALA A 43 -4.72 15.07 16.41
N MET A 44 -4.18 16.21 16.86
CA MET A 44 -4.94 17.40 17.26
C MET A 44 -5.18 18.39 16.12
N LEU A 45 -4.41 18.27 15.02
CA LEU A 45 -4.56 19.11 13.84
C LEU A 45 -5.96 18.95 13.22
N ASP A 46 -6.40 20.01 12.52
CA ASP A 46 -7.55 19.91 11.62
C ASP A 46 -7.24 19.05 10.39
N GLU A 47 -8.26 18.79 9.57
CA GLU A 47 -8.12 17.86 8.45
C GLU A 47 -7.17 18.39 7.35
N ASP A 48 -7.20 19.69 7.07
CA ASP A 48 -6.36 20.29 6.02
C ASP A 48 -4.88 20.25 6.44
N ASP A 49 -4.60 20.58 7.72
CA ASP A 49 -3.25 20.53 8.28
C ASP A 49 -2.74 19.09 8.42
N LYS A 50 -3.62 18.12 8.72
CA LYS A 50 -3.27 16.68 8.69
C LYS A 50 -2.85 16.23 7.30
N VAL A 51 -3.62 16.58 6.28
CA VAL A 51 -3.30 16.23 4.89
C VAL A 51 -1.96 16.84 4.48
N ALA A 52 -1.76 18.14 4.70
CA ALA A 52 -0.51 18.82 4.38
C ALA A 52 0.71 18.21 5.10
N THR A 53 0.56 17.87 6.39
CA THR A 53 1.63 17.23 7.17
C THR A 53 1.93 15.82 6.67
N ALA A 54 0.91 15.02 6.37
CA ALA A 54 1.07 13.67 5.85
C ALA A 54 1.76 13.66 4.48
N GLU A 55 1.41 14.58 3.58
CA GLU A 55 2.07 14.74 2.29
C GLU A 55 3.55 15.12 2.45
N ARG A 56 3.85 16.05 3.37
CA ARG A 56 5.23 16.45 3.67
C ARG A 56 6.03 15.30 4.29
N PHE A 57 5.41 14.52 5.16
CA PHE A 57 5.99 13.32 5.76
C PHE A 57 6.30 12.27 4.69
N ALA A 58 5.37 12.03 3.77
CA ALA A 58 5.54 11.10 2.63
C ALA A 58 6.75 11.44 1.77
N GLN A 59 7.04 12.72 1.56
CA GLN A 59 8.18 13.19 0.75
C GLN A 59 9.54 13.09 1.46
N THR A 60 9.57 13.07 2.80
CA THR A 60 10.82 13.22 3.59
C THR A 60 11.22 11.98 4.38
N ARG A 61 10.29 11.03 4.57
CA ARG A 61 10.44 9.88 5.47
C ARG A 61 10.01 8.58 4.78
N VAL A 62 10.44 8.41 3.52
CA VAL A 62 10.03 7.32 2.62
C VAL A 62 10.08 5.92 3.25
N PRO A 63 11.12 5.50 4.01
CA PRO A 63 11.15 4.15 4.60
C PRO A 63 10.03 3.90 5.62
N HIS A 64 9.78 4.85 6.53
CA HIS A 64 8.72 4.72 7.54
C HIS A 64 7.33 4.73 6.90
N VAL A 65 7.13 5.65 5.96
CA VAL A 65 5.87 5.78 5.21
C VAL A 65 5.58 4.49 4.43
N SER A 66 6.59 3.93 3.76
CA SER A 66 6.43 2.70 2.99
C SER A 66 6.00 1.53 3.87
N GLY A 67 6.54 1.40 5.08
CA GLY A 67 6.14 0.37 6.04
C GLY A 67 4.69 0.52 6.49
N ILE A 68 4.30 1.72 6.93
CA ILE A 68 2.94 2.02 7.41
C ILE A 68 1.91 1.83 6.29
N VAL A 69 2.19 2.35 5.09
CA VAL A 69 1.31 2.20 3.92
C VAL A 69 1.17 0.73 3.53
N ARG A 70 2.28 -0.01 3.50
CA ARG A 70 2.27 -1.44 3.15
C ARG A 70 1.37 -2.23 4.09
N VAL A 71 1.56 -2.14 5.41
CA VAL A 71 0.76 -2.92 6.37
C VAL A 71 -0.71 -2.53 6.33
N THR A 72 -0.99 -1.23 6.24
CA THR A 72 -2.36 -0.69 6.12
C THR A 72 -3.06 -1.23 4.87
N ALA A 73 -2.42 -1.13 3.71
CA ALA A 73 -2.98 -1.59 2.44
C ALA A 73 -3.15 -3.12 2.41
N GLN A 74 -2.19 -3.88 2.94
CA GLN A 74 -2.28 -5.34 3.02
C GLN A 74 -3.49 -5.76 3.86
N CYS A 75 -3.66 -5.19 5.06
CA CYS A 75 -4.79 -5.54 5.92
C CYS A 75 -6.13 -5.03 5.38
N TYR A 76 -6.16 -3.86 4.73
CA TYR A 76 -7.37 -3.29 4.15
C TYR A 76 -7.90 -4.13 2.97
N TYR A 77 -7.04 -4.44 2.00
CA TYR A 77 -7.42 -5.23 0.81
C TYR A 77 -7.45 -6.75 1.06
N SER A 78 -7.08 -7.22 2.25
CA SER A 78 -7.34 -8.60 2.67
C SER A 78 -8.72 -8.77 3.31
N ASP A 79 -9.45 -7.70 3.60
CA ASP A 79 -10.80 -7.80 4.16
C ASP A 79 -11.81 -8.18 3.09
N GLU A 80 -12.55 -9.26 3.32
CA GLU A 80 -13.57 -9.71 2.37
C GLU A 80 -14.69 -8.69 2.14
N ARG A 81 -15.02 -7.87 3.15
CA ARG A 81 -16.06 -6.83 3.03
C ARG A 81 -15.59 -5.68 2.15
N VAL A 82 -14.29 -5.38 2.16
CA VAL A 82 -13.68 -4.38 1.26
C VAL A 82 -13.65 -4.92 -0.16
N MET A 83 -13.18 -6.15 -0.35
CA MET A 83 -13.09 -6.77 -1.68
C MET A 83 -14.47 -6.94 -2.34
N ALA A 84 -15.47 -7.37 -1.57
CA ALA A 84 -16.85 -7.48 -2.05
C ALA A 84 -17.43 -6.11 -2.45
N ALA A 85 -17.13 -5.04 -1.69
CA ALA A 85 -17.57 -3.68 -2.04
C ALA A 85 -16.93 -3.16 -3.34
N LEU A 86 -15.75 -3.68 -3.71
CA LEU A 86 -15.08 -3.40 -4.99
C LEU A 86 -15.56 -4.29 -6.14
N GLY A 87 -16.58 -5.14 -5.91
CA GLY A 87 -17.06 -6.09 -6.91
C GLY A 87 -16.09 -7.24 -7.19
N MET A 88 -15.11 -7.46 -6.32
CA MET A 88 -14.18 -8.57 -6.42
C MET A 88 -14.73 -9.78 -5.66
N GLU A 89 -14.63 -10.94 -6.31
CA GLU A 89 -14.97 -12.21 -5.66
C GLU A 89 -13.96 -12.50 -4.55
N ASN A 90 -14.44 -12.76 -3.33
CA ASN A 90 -13.57 -13.11 -2.20
C ASN A 90 -13.07 -14.56 -2.35
N ARG A 91 -12.07 -14.76 -3.21
CA ARG A 91 -11.42 -16.07 -3.39
C ARG A 91 -9.93 -15.94 -3.61
N ALA A 92 -9.22 -17.00 -3.25
CA ALA A 92 -7.81 -17.11 -3.56
C ALA A 92 -7.58 -17.07 -5.09
N PRO A 93 -6.49 -16.43 -5.56
CA PRO A 93 -6.13 -16.44 -6.97
C PRO A 93 -5.80 -17.85 -7.48
N PHE A 94 -5.33 -18.77 -6.64
CA PHE A 94 -5.11 -20.17 -7.01
C PHE A 94 -6.24 -21.06 -6.47
N PRO A 95 -6.73 -22.07 -7.22
CA PRO A 95 -6.24 -22.54 -8.52
C PRO A 95 -6.85 -21.85 -9.74
N MET A 96 -7.98 -21.15 -9.57
CA MET A 96 -8.82 -20.71 -10.68
C MET A 96 -8.28 -19.49 -11.47
N GLY A 97 -7.35 -18.72 -10.90
CA GLY A 97 -6.84 -17.49 -11.49
C GLY A 97 -7.85 -16.33 -11.48
N TYR A 98 -7.39 -15.17 -11.91
CA TYR A 98 -8.25 -14.06 -12.35
C TYR A 98 -8.13 -13.93 -13.87
N THR A 99 -9.21 -13.50 -14.53
CA THR A 99 -9.17 -13.22 -15.96
C THR A 99 -8.34 -11.95 -16.18
N VAL A 100 -7.28 -12.04 -16.98
CA VAL A 100 -6.43 -10.90 -17.34
C VAL A 100 -6.86 -10.41 -18.71
N GLU A 101 -7.04 -9.10 -18.85
CA GLU A 101 -7.32 -8.49 -20.15
C GLU A 101 -6.18 -8.78 -21.13
N GLN A 102 -6.54 -9.18 -22.35
CA GLN A 102 -5.56 -9.47 -23.39
C GLN A 102 -4.97 -8.16 -23.91
N GLY A 103 -3.65 -8.02 -23.83
CA GLY A 103 -2.93 -6.90 -24.42
C GLY A 103 -2.80 -7.02 -25.94
N ASP A 104 -2.26 -5.98 -26.57
CA ASP A 104 -1.95 -6.00 -28.00
C ASP A 104 -0.74 -6.91 -28.29
N TRP A 105 -1.03 -8.09 -28.84
CA TRP A 105 -0.02 -9.08 -29.21
C TRP A 105 0.85 -8.66 -30.40
N SER A 106 0.48 -7.61 -31.15
CA SER A 106 1.28 -7.06 -32.25
C SER A 106 2.63 -6.51 -31.76
N LEU A 107 2.71 -6.11 -30.50
CA LEU A 107 3.96 -5.65 -29.84
C LEU A 107 5.07 -6.72 -29.85
N LEU A 108 4.72 -8.00 -29.99
CA LEU A 108 5.69 -9.09 -30.06
C LEU A 108 6.17 -9.39 -31.49
N ASP A 109 5.61 -8.76 -32.51
CA ASP A 109 5.99 -9.02 -33.91
C ASP A 109 7.48 -8.80 -34.21
N PRO A 110 8.15 -7.76 -33.67
CA PRO A 110 9.60 -7.60 -33.85
C PRO A 110 10.40 -8.78 -33.28
N VAL A 111 9.95 -9.34 -32.16
CA VAL A 111 10.59 -10.50 -31.51
C VAL A 111 10.38 -11.75 -32.35
N LYS A 112 9.16 -11.97 -32.86
CA LYS A 112 8.83 -13.12 -33.72
C LYS A 112 9.59 -13.10 -35.05
N LYS A 113 9.85 -11.92 -35.61
CA LYS A 113 10.56 -11.73 -36.89
C LYS A 113 12.09 -11.78 -36.76
N ARG A 114 12.63 -11.76 -35.54
CA ARG A 114 14.08 -11.74 -35.31
C ARG A 114 14.72 -13.07 -35.74
N THR A 115 15.81 -12.98 -36.50
CA THR A 115 16.59 -14.16 -36.93
C THR A 115 17.12 -14.94 -35.71
N LYS A 116 17.04 -16.27 -35.78
CA LYS A 116 17.56 -17.18 -34.74
C LYS A 116 19.05 -16.90 -34.49
N PHE A 117 19.41 -16.64 -33.24
CA PHE A 117 20.80 -16.40 -32.81
C PHE A 117 21.32 -17.46 -31.83
N TYR A 118 20.53 -18.49 -31.54
CA TYR A 118 20.93 -19.62 -30.69
C TYR A 118 21.72 -20.66 -31.49
N ARG A 119 22.69 -21.32 -30.83
CA ARG A 119 23.47 -22.43 -31.41
C ARG A 119 22.59 -23.69 -31.44
N LYS A 120 22.55 -24.41 -32.56
CA LYS A 120 21.86 -25.71 -32.63
C LYS A 120 22.65 -26.74 -31.82
N ALA A 121 21.93 -27.55 -31.05
CA ALA A 121 22.48 -28.72 -30.35
C ALA A 121 22.95 -29.78 -31.34
#